data_AF-A0AAU4CBH8-F1
#
_entry.id   AF-A0AAU4CBH8-F1
#
_cell.length_a   1.000
_cell.length_b   1.000
_cell.length_c   1.000
_cell.angle_alpha   90.00
_cell.angle_beta   90.00
_cell.angle_gamma   90.00
#
_symmetry.space_group_name_H-M   'P 1'
#
loop_
_entity.id
_entity.type
_entity.pdbx_description
1 polymer ?
#
loop_
_entity_poly.entity_id
_entity_poly.type
_entity_poly.pdbx_seq_one_letter_code
_entity_poly.pdbx_strand_id
1 'polypeptide(L)'
;MADNVSSLFRNNAAHSPSMAALTREGGEGVGPVDFCIPCNPYFPTPAMFDEMAARLRDIITYYPSSADTITAELCSLLQLPPQAVAMGNGSTELITWIDHLLVRESLAVPVPTFGRWTDQPMETGKRVDMFPLQESSGFALDLAQYAEFIRARGTRAAVICNPNNPDGGFLHKHAIVQFMDAMADLDLIVIDESFLEFADAEAEPSVVQEAMLRPNVIVLRSLGKNFGLHGIRFGYLVANPALAGRVRSMLPKWNLNSFAEHVVFILKQHGAEYAQSLMQVRRDRLDMASQLSALPGLTVYPSQGNFLFVRLPVGAEGTVVRDRLLAEHRILVRECGNKIGSSSRFLRLVVRPQVDVRRLVSGMEQVLYGTRRGAPVPELSAGAGYSSGTAAVDRLVTNGAGMPGLAAQAMGMAPPGLVAAAPAAAVASAMPAPAMPAPAMAPAMAQPAPSEGAGVPLPAAAQVFPQSVPAPAPAPAPAPAPVPAPAPMAPAAAMAPAAAMTPPPMSPAAMSPAAMSPPPMAPAAMSPAAMSPAAMSPPPMSPAAMSPAAMAPVMAPPMAPVAPAPPMGPTPPGVPARGGLTAAQVRGTNGLSPAAATGWPNAQSWPNAAGMGQAG
;
A
#
# COMPACT_ATOMS: atom_id res chain seq x y z
N MET A 1 25.62 20.22 -5.35
CA MET A 1 24.57 19.26 -5.77
C MET A 1 23.80 18.70 -4.57
N ALA A 2 24.48 18.16 -3.54
CA ALA A 2 23.83 17.60 -2.35
C ALA A 2 22.80 18.54 -1.69
N ASP A 3 23.06 19.86 -1.69
CA ASP A 3 22.17 20.87 -1.09
C ASP A 3 20.79 20.94 -1.74
N ASN A 4 20.70 20.80 -3.07
CA ASN A 4 19.43 20.80 -3.81
C ASN A 4 18.58 19.59 -3.39
N VAL A 5 19.15 18.39 -3.49
CA VAL A 5 18.46 17.14 -3.19
C VAL A 5 18.05 17.09 -1.70
N SER A 6 18.87 17.67 -0.81
CA SER A 6 18.54 17.81 0.61
C SER A 6 17.44 18.85 0.88
N SER A 7 17.21 19.82 -0.03
CA SER A 7 16.12 20.79 0.07
C SER A 7 14.75 20.19 -0.26
N LEU A 8 14.69 19.16 -1.11
CA LEU A 8 13.45 18.44 -1.46
C LEU A 8 12.77 17.80 -0.24
N PHE A 9 13.51 17.54 0.85
CA PHE A 9 12.98 17.02 2.12
C PHE A 9 12.47 18.11 3.06
N ARG A 10 12.80 19.39 2.81
CA ARG A 10 12.38 20.54 3.64
C ARG A 10 11.10 21.19 3.14
N ASN A 11 10.88 21.15 1.83
CA ASN A 11 9.82 21.89 1.14
C ASN A 11 8.56 21.06 0.82
N ASN A 12 8.45 19.82 1.34
CA ASN A 12 7.42 18.86 0.94
C ASN A 12 6.49 18.49 2.11
N ALA A 13 5.17 18.59 1.87
CA ALA A 13 4.16 18.05 2.79
C ALA A 13 4.09 16.51 2.73
N ALA A 14 4.53 15.90 1.63
CA ALA A 14 4.67 14.45 1.52
C ALA A 14 5.89 13.98 2.34
N HIS A 15 5.74 12.91 3.14
CA HIS A 15 6.80 12.41 4.04
C HIS A 15 8.12 12.00 3.34
N SER A 16 8.15 11.91 2.01
CA SER A 16 9.37 11.72 1.21
C SER A 16 9.17 12.34 -0.18
N PRO A 17 10.20 12.95 -0.79
CA PRO A 17 10.11 13.49 -2.14
C PRO A 17 9.91 12.37 -3.16
N SER A 18 9.24 12.68 -4.28
CA SER A 18 8.97 11.68 -5.31
C SER A 18 10.23 11.28 -6.07
N MET A 19 10.30 10.00 -6.46
CA MET A 19 11.38 9.49 -7.30
C MET A 19 11.55 10.31 -8.60
N ALA A 20 10.46 10.81 -9.18
CA ALA A 20 10.51 11.69 -10.34
C ALA A 20 11.19 13.05 -10.07
N ALA A 21 11.11 13.59 -8.84
CA ALA A 21 11.86 14.79 -8.46
C ALA A 21 13.36 14.45 -8.27
N LEU A 22 13.65 13.37 -7.55
CA LEU A 22 15.02 12.90 -7.29
C LEU A 22 15.78 12.56 -8.58
N THR A 23 15.12 11.93 -9.57
CA THR A 23 15.72 11.65 -10.89
C THR A 23 16.02 12.93 -11.67
N ARG A 24 15.16 13.96 -11.61
CA ARG A 24 15.39 15.24 -12.31
C ARG A 24 16.54 16.03 -11.71
N GLU A 25 16.64 16.10 -10.38
CA GLU A 25 17.76 16.79 -9.71
C GLU A 25 19.06 15.98 -9.74
N GLY A 26 18.96 14.65 -9.82
CA GLY A 26 20.10 13.73 -9.84
C GLY A 26 20.88 13.68 -11.16
N GLY A 27 20.58 14.53 -12.15
CA GLY A 27 21.36 14.81 -13.37
C GLY A 27 21.48 13.71 -14.44
N GLU A 28 21.54 12.44 -14.02
CA GLU A 28 21.96 11.30 -14.85
C GLU A 28 20.79 10.51 -15.48
N GLY A 29 19.56 11.00 -15.37
CA GLY A 29 18.35 10.32 -15.86
C GLY A 29 17.94 9.05 -15.10
N VAL A 30 18.81 8.51 -14.25
CA VAL A 30 18.58 7.35 -13.38
C VAL A 30 18.36 7.79 -11.93
N GLY A 31 17.26 7.35 -11.32
CA GLY A 31 16.94 7.64 -9.92
C GLY A 31 17.85 6.90 -8.92
N PRO A 32 17.80 7.25 -7.62
CA PRO A 32 18.47 6.48 -6.58
C PRO A 32 17.86 5.08 -6.42
N VAL A 33 18.54 4.19 -5.70
CA VAL A 33 17.95 2.92 -5.27
C VAL A 33 16.94 3.20 -4.15
N ASP A 34 15.67 2.87 -4.39
CA ASP A 34 14.57 3.14 -3.46
C ASP A 34 14.45 2.02 -2.40
N PHE A 35 14.92 2.32 -1.18
CA PHE A 35 14.68 1.57 0.05
C PHE A 35 13.61 2.25 0.93
N CYS A 36 12.89 3.24 0.39
CA CYS A 36 11.88 4.03 1.11
C CYS A 36 10.45 3.53 0.86
N ILE A 37 10.04 3.32 -0.40
CA ILE A 37 8.66 2.94 -0.75
C ILE A 37 8.47 1.42 -0.76
N PRO A 38 7.63 0.81 0.11
CA PRO A 38 7.58 -0.64 0.23
C PRO A 38 6.82 -1.34 -0.91
N CYS A 39 7.57 -1.82 -1.91
CA CYS A 39 7.05 -2.58 -3.04
C CYS A 39 7.49 -4.04 -3.03
N ASN A 40 6.79 -4.87 -3.80
CA ASN A 40 7.33 -6.12 -4.31
C ASN A 40 8.25 -5.80 -5.50
N PRO A 41 9.56 -6.10 -5.45
CA PRO A 41 10.49 -5.84 -6.56
C PRO A 41 10.46 -6.94 -7.64
N TYR A 42 9.67 -8.00 -7.46
CA TYR A 42 9.62 -9.18 -8.33
C TYR A 42 8.25 -9.38 -9.00
N PHE A 43 7.33 -8.43 -8.83
CA PHE A 43 6.03 -8.43 -9.48
C PHE A 43 5.63 -6.98 -9.83
N PRO A 44 5.05 -6.72 -11.03
CA PRO A 44 4.80 -7.65 -12.13
C PRO A 44 6.09 -8.18 -12.79
N THR A 45 5.97 -9.25 -13.58
CA THR A 45 7.09 -9.74 -14.40
C THR A 45 7.31 -8.82 -15.62
N PRO A 46 8.48 -8.85 -16.29
CA PRO A 46 8.70 -8.09 -17.52
C PRO A 46 7.62 -8.35 -18.60
N ALA A 47 7.23 -9.61 -18.78
CA ALA A 47 6.19 -9.98 -19.75
C ALA A 47 4.82 -9.35 -19.45
N MET A 48 4.47 -9.15 -18.16
CA MET A 48 3.25 -8.43 -17.78
C MET A 48 3.34 -6.93 -18.10
N PHE A 49 4.54 -6.32 -18.04
CA PHE A 49 4.74 -4.96 -18.53
C PHE A 49 4.62 -4.88 -20.06
N ASP A 50 5.10 -5.89 -20.78
CA ASP A 50 4.93 -5.98 -22.24
C ASP A 50 3.45 -6.14 -22.65
N GLU A 51 2.65 -6.94 -21.92
CA GLU A 51 1.19 -7.04 -22.15
C GLU A 51 0.49 -5.70 -21.87
N MET A 52 0.78 -5.05 -20.74
CA MET A 52 0.25 -3.73 -20.40
C MET A 52 0.64 -2.68 -21.46
N ALA A 53 1.85 -2.74 -22.01
CA ALA A 53 2.30 -1.86 -23.07
C ALA A 53 1.57 -2.13 -24.39
N ALA A 54 1.35 -3.40 -24.75
CA ALA A 54 0.60 -3.79 -25.95
C ALA A 54 -0.88 -3.36 -25.89
N ARG A 55 -1.48 -3.32 -24.69
CA ARG A 55 -2.87 -2.85 -24.46
C ARG A 55 -2.98 -1.38 -24.07
N LEU A 56 -1.87 -0.64 -23.97
CA LEU A 56 -1.82 0.72 -23.43
C LEU A 56 -2.83 1.68 -24.08
N ARG A 57 -3.01 1.60 -25.40
CA ARG A 57 -3.96 2.46 -26.14
C ARG A 57 -5.40 2.28 -25.67
N ASP A 58 -5.84 1.04 -25.49
CA ASP A 58 -7.20 0.72 -25.03
C ASP A 58 -7.37 1.24 -23.60
N ILE A 59 -6.41 0.90 -22.73
CA ILE A 59 -6.39 1.25 -21.30
C ILE A 59 -6.52 2.77 -21.07
N ILE A 60 -5.84 3.60 -21.88
CA ILE A 60 -5.90 5.07 -21.72
C ILE A 60 -7.05 5.76 -22.46
N THR A 61 -7.76 5.08 -23.37
CA THR A 61 -8.86 5.69 -24.16
C THR A 61 -10.26 5.22 -23.75
N TYR A 62 -10.38 4.09 -23.06
CA TYR A 62 -11.66 3.57 -22.60
C TYR A 62 -11.89 3.87 -21.11
N TYR A 63 -13.14 4.23 -20.78
CA TYR A 63 -13.61 4.17 -19.40
C TYR A 63 -13.56 2.72 -18.91
N PRO A 64 -13.23 2.49 -17.63
CA PRO A 64 -13.24 1.15 -17.07
C PRO A 64 -14.66 0.59 -16.95
N SER A 65 -14.75 -0.73 -16.80
CA SER A 65 -15.95 -1.43 -16.39
C SER A 65 -16.52 -0.88 -15.07
N SER A 66 -17.75 -1.27 -14.74
CA SER A 66 -18.33 -0.92 -13.43
C SER A 66 -17.47 -1.47 -12.29
N ALA A 67 -17.47 -0.75 -11.15
CA ALA A 67 -16.78 -1.20 -9.96
C ALA A 67 -17.26 -2.59 -9.50
N ASP A 68 -18.54 -2.93 -9.73
CA ASP A 68 -19.11 -4.25 -9.45
C ASP A 68 -18.47 -5.36 -10.31
N THR A 69 -18.26 -5.13 -11.61
CA THR A 69 -17.57 -6.08 -12.51
C THR A 69 -16.12 -6.32 -12.10
N ILE A 70 -15.38 -5.25 -11.80
CA ILE A 70 -13.97 -5.34 -11.38
C ILE A 70 -13.88 -6.00 -9.99
N THR A 71 -14.81 -5.68 -9.09
CA THR A 71 -14.92 -6.33 -7.78
C THR A 71 -15.24 -7.81 -7.92
N ALA A 72 -16.13 -8.21 -8.83
CA ALA A 72 -16.48 -9.61 -9.05
C ALA A 72 -15.29 -10.46 -9.54
N GLU A 73 -14.51 -9.95 -10.50
CA GLU A 73 -13.31 -10.64 -10.99
C GLU A 73 -12.24 -10.79 -9.89
N LEU A 74 -11.99 -9.73 -9.11
CA LEU A 74 -11.08 -9.80 -7.96
C LEU A 74 -11.61 -10.76 -6.88
N CYS A 75 -12.91 -10.77 -6.62
CA CYS A 75 -13.52 -11.64 -5.63
C CYS A 75 -13.51 -13.12 -6.03
N SER A 76 -13.59 -13.42 -7.33
CA SER A 76 -13.38 -14.76 -7.90
C SER A 76 -11.98 -15.28 -7.56
N LEU A 77 -10.94 -14.44 -7.73
CA LEU A 77 -9.55 -14.76 -7.36
C LEU A 77 -9.35 -14.94 -5.85
N LEU A 78 -9.96 -14.08 -5.04
CA LEU A 78 -9.82 -14.08 -3.57
C LEU A 78 -10.74 -15.09 -2.87
N GLN A 79 -11.64 -15.76 -3.60
CA GLN A 79 -12.70 -16.61 -3.06
C GLN A 79 -13.58 -15.89 -2.01
N LEU A 80 -13.89 -14.62 -2.29
CA LEU A 80 -14.73 -13.76 -1.44
C LEU A 80 -16.11 -13.50 -2.07
N PRO A 81 -17.16 -13.28 -1.27
CA PRO A 81 -18.46 -12.82 -1.78
C PRO A 81 -18.40 -11.32 -2.17
N PRO A 82 -18.68 -10.92 -3.42
CA PRO A 82 -18.52 -9.53 -3.89
C PRO A 82 -19.26 -8.48 -3.05
N GLN A 83 -20.42 -8.82 -2.48
CA GLN A 83 -21.20 -7.93 -1.63
C GLN A 83 -20.46 -7.49 -0.35
N ALA A 84 -19.52 -8.31 0.14
CA ALA A 84 -18.66 -8.05 1.32
C ALA A 84 -17.43 -7.17 1.02
N VAL A 85 -17.21 -6.81 -0.24
CA VAL A 85 -16.02 -6.08 -0.68
C VAL A 85 -16.38 -4.67 -1.16
N ALA A 86 -15.50 -3.71 -0.90
CA ALA A 86 -15.52 -2.39 -1.53
C ALA A 86 -14.10 -2.05 -2.00
N MET A 87 -13.93 -1.84 -3.31
CA MET A 87 -12.65 -1.50 -3.93
C MET A 87 -12.46 0.01 -4.03
N GLY A 88 -11.27 0.50 -3.67
CA GLY A 88 -10.92 1.92 -3.67
C GLY A 88 -9.66 2.24 -4.48
N ASN A 89 -9.46 3.54 -4.73
CA ASN A 89 -8.34 4.16 -5.45
C ASN A 89 -7.01 4.12 -4.63
N GLY A 90 -6.68 2.91 -4.17
CA GLY A 90 -5.71 2.63 -3.11
C GLY A 90 -6.37 2.61 -1.73
N SER A 91 -5.77 1.88 -0.78
CA SER A 91 -6.31 1.76 0.59
C SER A 91 -6.44 3.11 1.32
N THR A 92 -5.69 4.14 0.91
CA THR A 92 -5.81 5.51 1.44
C THR A 92 -7.16 6.17 1.17
N GLU A 93 -7.81 5.91 0.03
CA GLU A 93 -9.18 6.40 -0.24
C GLU A 93 -10.17 5.75 0.74
N LEU A 94 -9.98 4.47 1.02
CA LEU A 94 -10.82 3.72 1.95
C LEU A 94 -10.61 4.17 3.40
N ILE A 95 -9.39 4.53 3.83
CA ILE A 95 -9.14 5.15 5.15
C ILE A 95 -9.96 6.45 5.30
N THR A 96 -9.97 7.30 4.26
CA THR A 96 -10.76 8.53 4.24
C THR A 96 -12.27 8.25 4.36
N TRP A 97 -12.81 7.27 3.64
CA TRP A 97 -14.24 6.92 3.77
C TRP A 97 -14.59 6.22 5.09
N ILE A 98 -13.71 5.39 5.64
CA ILE A 98 -13.87 4.79 6.97
C ILE A 98 -13.95 5.92 8.03
N ASP A 99 -13.06 6.91 7.97
CA ASP A 99 -13.05 8.04 8.88
C ASP A 99 -14.28 8.96 8.74
N HIS A 100 -14.77 9.22 7.52
CA HIS A 100 -15.96 10.07 7.32
C HIS A 100 -17.29 9.38 7.67
N LEU A 101 -17.37 8.04 7.62
CA LEU A 101 -18.65 7.31 7.69
C LEU A 101 -18.84 6.48 8.97
N LEU A 102 -17.74 6.07 9.61
CA LEU A 102 -17.74 5.02 10.65
C LEU A 102 -17.08 5.48 11.95
N VAL A 103 -15.97 6.23 11.86
CA VAL A 103 -15.40 6.91 13.03
C VAL A 103 -16.29 8.10 13.39
N ARG A 104 -16.66 8.24 14.66
CA ARG A 104 -17.53 9.33 15.15
C ARG A 104 -16.74 10.43 15.85
N GLU A 105 -16.40 10.18 17.11
CA GLU A 105 -15.72 11.17 17.98
C GLU A 105 -14.23 10.87 18.17
N SER A 106 -13.87 9.58 18.16
CA SER A 106 -12.56 9.11 18.62
C SER A 106 -12.11 7.82 17.92
N LEU A 107 -10.80 7.72 17.71
CA LEU A 107 -10.11 6.54 17.17
C LEU A 107 -8.90 6.20 18.04
N ALA A 108 -8.81 4.96 18.51
CA ALA A 108 -7.64 4.43 19.19
C ALA A 108 -6.68 3.81 18.16
N VAL A 109 -5.38 4.04 18.35
CA VAL A 109 -4.36 3.54 17.42
C VAL A 109 -3.00 3.34 18.10
N PRO A 110 -2.28 2.22 17.86
CA PRO A 110 -0.90 2.04 18.30
C PRO A 110 0.05 3.02 17.59
N VAL A 111 1.07 3.51 18.29
CA VAL A 111 2.15 4.34 17.71
C VAL A 111 3.53 3.78 18.08
N PRO A 112 4.49 3.68 17.14
CA PRO A 112 4.44 4.19 15.78
C PRO A 112 3.65 3.31 14.81
N THR A 113 2.94 3.95 13.87
CA THR A 113 2.18 3.25 12.82
C THR A 113 2.18 4.02 11.49
N PHE A 114 1.32 3.66 10.54
CA PHE A 114 1.10 4.38 9.29
C PHE A 114 0.33 5.69 9.54
N GLY A 115 0.97 6.82 9.24
CA GLY A 115 0.47 8.17 9.59
C GLY A 115 -0.97 8.46 9.16
N ARG A 116 -1.50 7.88 8.08
CA ARG A 116 -2.91 8.13 7.71
C ARG A 116 -3.92 7.69 8.77
N TRP A 117 -3.56 6.78 9.69
CA TRP A 117 -4.41 6.42 10.85
C TRP A 117 -4.37 7.44 12.00
N THR A 118 -3.39 8.35 12.04
CA THR A 118 -3.38 9.53 12.94
C THR A 118 -3.88 10.78 12.23
N ASP A 119 -3.43 11.01 11.00
CA ASP A 119 -3.55 12.29 10.32
C ASP A 119 -4.99 12.52 9.81
N GLN A 120 -5.62 11.50 9.22
CA GLN A 120 -7.00 11.57 8.71
C GLN A 120 -8.04 11.96 9.80
N PRO A 121 -8.12 11.27 10.96
CA PRO A 121 -9.06 11.67 12.01
C PRO A 121 -8.72 13.03 12.64
N MET A 122 -7.43 13.41 12.73
CA MET A 122 -7.04 14.75 13.22
C MET A 122 -7.48 15.86 12.24
N GLU A 123 -7.29 15.67 10.93
CA GLU A 123 -7.73 16.58 9.88
C GLU A 123 -9.26 16.78 9.87
N THR A 124 -10.03 15.77 10.30
CA THR A 124 -11.49 15.85 10.43
C THR A 124 -11.98 16.20 11.84
N GLY A 125 -11.09 16.64 12.73
CA GLY A 125 -11.42 17.18 14.05
C GLY A 125 -11.75 16.15 15.12
N LYS A 126 -11.44 14.86 14.90
CA LYS A 126 -11.69 13.77 15.83
C LYS A 126 -10.53 13.56 16.80
N ARG A 127 -10.83 12.99 17.97
CA ARG A 127 -9.81 12.63 18.98
C ARG A 127 -9.03 11.38 18.53
N VAL A 128 -7.71 11.43 18.60
CA VAL A 128 -6.87 10.24 18.39
C VAL A 128 -6.25 9.82 19.72
N ASP A 129 -6.64 8.64 20.19
CA ASP A 129 -6.14 8.05 21.43
C ASP A 129 -4.96 7.12 21.11
N MET A 130 -3.75 7.66 21.22
CA MET A 130 -2.51 6.99 20.79
C MET A 130 -1.95 6.07 21.87
N PHE A 131 -1.80 4.78 21.55
CA PHE A 131 -1.21 3.76 22.45
C PHE A 131 0.28 3.56 22.13
N PRO A 132 1.23 3.93 23.03
CA PRO A 132 2.66 3.92 22.72
C PRO A 132 3.27 2.51 22.82
N LEU A 133 3.68 1.96 21.66
CA LEU A 133 4.48 0.74 21.56
C LEU A 133 5.90 1.00 22.08
N GLN A 134 6.39 0.16 22.98
CA GLN A 134 7.65 0.40 23.70
C GLN A 134 8.86 -0.21 22.97
N GLU A 135 9.92 0.58 22.77
CA GLU A 135 11.19 0.09 22.19
C GLU A 135 11.78 -1.07 23.03
N SER A 136 11.66 -0.99 24.36
CA SER A 136 12.09 -2.04 25.30
C SER A 136 11.37 -3.38 25.13
N SER A 137 10.17 -3.37 24.55
CA SER A 137 9.39 -4.56 24.20
C SER A 137 9.47 -4.90 22.71
N GLY A 138 10.46 -4.36 21.99
CA GLY A 138 10.62 -4.57 20.55
C GLY A 138 9.50 -3.97 19.69
N PHE A 139 8.78 -2.98 20.21
CA PHE A 139 7.52 -2.44 19.65
C PHE A 139 6.35 -3.44 19.55
N ALA A 140 6.41 -4.57 20.29
CA ALA A 140 5.30 -5.53 20.33
C ALA A 140 4.00 -4.89 20.87
N LEU A 141 2.87 -5.19 20.22
CA LEU A 141 1.53 -4.75 20.63
C LEU A 141 0.90 -5.77 21.58
N ASP A 142 0.83 -5.43 22.87
CA ASP A 142 0.01 -6.15 23.83
C ASP A 142 -1.47 -5.79 23.64
N LEU A 143 -2.26 -6.76 23.18
CA LEU A 143 -3.69 -6.58 22.89
C LEU A 143 -4.55 -6.44 24.15
N ALA A 144 -4.12 -6.96 25.30
CA ALA A 144 -4.85 -6.80 26.57
C ALA A 144 -4.65 -5.39 27.11
N GLN A 145 -3.40 -4.90 27.17
CA GLN A 145 -3.10 -3.52 27.56
C GLN A 145 -3.72 -2.50 26.60
N TYR A 146 -3.77 -2.81 25.30
CA TYR A 146 -4.43 -1.96 24.31
C TYR A 146 -5.97 -1.95 24.48
N ALA A 147 -6.59 -3.09 24.79
CA ALA A 147 -8.01 -3.16 25.14
C ALA A 147 -8.32 -2.34 26.41
N GLU A 148 -7.56 -2.52 27.49
CA GLU A 148 -7.67 -1.74 28.72
C GLU A 148 -7.53 -0.23 28.46
N PHE A 149 -6.55 0.18 27.65
CA PHE A 149 -6.39 1.57 27.22
C PHE A 149 -7.63 2.10 26.48
N ILE A 150 -8.19 1.35 25.52
CA ILE A 150 -9.42 1.74 24.81
C ILE A 150 -10.59 1.94 25.80
N ARG A 151 -10.75 1.04 26.77
CA ARG A 151 -11.78 1.16 27.82
C ARG A 151 -11.55 2.41 28.68
N ALA A 152 -10.34 2.61 29.18
CA ALA A 152 -9.97 3.74 30.04
C ALA A 152 -10.09 5.11 29.33
N ARG A 153 -9.93 5.15 28.01
CA ARG A 153 -10.12 6.35 27.18
C ARG A 153 -11.56 6.56 26.71
N GLY A 154 -12.45 5.60 26.93
CA GLY A 154 -13.83 5.62 26.42
C GLY A 154 -13.92 5.66 24.89
N THR A 155 -12.89 5.15 24.20
CA THR A 155 -12.76 5.28 22.74
C THR A 155 -13.64 4.26 22.03
N ARG A 156 -14.35 4.69 20.98
CA ARG A 156 -15.39 3.87 20.34
C ARG A 156 -14.98 3.17 19.04
N ALA A 157 -13.84 3.54 18.45
CA ALA A 157 -13.26 2.87 17.28
C ALA A 157 -11.79 2.53 17.52
N ALA A 158 -11.29 1.41 16.99
CA ALA A 158 -9.90 0.98 17.16
C ALA A 158 -9.25 0.53 15.83
N VAL A 159 -7.92 0.70 15.72
CA VAL A 159 -7.13 0.23 14.57
C VAL A 159 -6.01 -0.71 15.03
N ILE A 160 -5.76 -1.77 14.27
CA ILE A 160 -4.57 -2.62 14.33
C ILE A 160 -4.00 -2.74 12.91
N CYS A 161 -2.74 -2.39 12.69
CA CYS A 161 -2.05 -2.74 11.44
C CYS A 161 -1.33 -4.09 11.64
N ASN A 162 -1.53 -5.06 10.74
CA ASN A 162 -0.89 -6.37 10.85
C ASN A 162 -0.45 -6.89 9.47
N PRO A 163 0.86 -6.99 9.17
CA PRO A 163 1.99 -6.46 9.94
C PRO A 163 1.96 -4.94 10.10
N ASN A 164 2.44 -4.41 11.24
CA ASN A 164 2.49 -2.96 11.47
C ASN A 164 3.62 -2.28 10.68
N ASN A 165 3.53 -0.97 10.50
CA ASN A 165 4.45 -0.14 9.74
C ASN A 165 4.76 1.11 10.57
N PRO A 166 5.96 1.26 11.14
CA PRO A 166 7.22 1.01 10.44
C PRO A 166 7.98 -0.25 10.89
N ASP A 167 7.66 -0.77 12.06
CA ASP A 167 8.36 -1.84 12.79
C ASP A 167 8.34 -3.19 12.06
N GLY A 168 7.19 -3.56 11.49
CA GLY A 168 6.99 -4.86 10.84
C GLY A 168 6.44 -5.95 11.76
N GLY A 169 6.14 -5.60 13.02
CA GLY A 169 5.61 -6.49 14.04
C GLY A 169 4.29 -7.14 13.62
N PHE A 170 4.06 -8.34 14.14
CA PHE A 170 3.00 -9.23 13.69
C PHE A 170 2.25 -9.83 14.88
N LEU A 171 0.94 -10.00 14.69
CA LEU A 171 0.03 -10.66 15.60
C LEU A 171 -0.62 -11.84 14.89
N HIS A 172 -0.58 -13.01 15.53
CA HIS A 172 -1.26 -14.21 15.04
C HIS A 172 -2.78 -14.00 14.99
N LYS A 173 -3.41 -14.57 13.96
CA LYS A 173 -4.86 -14.54 13.71
C LYS A 173 -5.71 -14.81 14.96
N HIS A 174 -5.36 -15.82 15.75
CA HIS A 174 -6.12 -16.19 16.95
C HIS A 174 -6.16 -15.06 18.01
N ALA A 175 -5.08 -14.30 18.17
CA ALA A 175 -5.01 -13.19 19.13
C ALA A 175 -5.83 -11.99 18.65
N ILE A 176 -5.82 -11.72 17.33
CA ILE A 176 -6.68 -10.69 16.73
C ILE A 176 -8.16 -11.07 16.87
N VAL A 177 -8.52 -12.35 16.70
CA VAL A 177 -9.90 -12.84 16.94
C VAL A 177 -10.31 -12.63 18.39
N GLN A 178 -9.47 -13.03 19.36
CA GLN A 178 -9.73 -12.80 20.78
C GLN A 178 -9.92 -11.30 21.11
N PHE A 179 -9.14 -10.41 20.51
CA PHE A 179 -9.34 -8.96 20.65
C PHE A 179 -10.65 -8.48 20.02
N MET A 180 -11.00 -8.95 18.81
CA MET A 180 -12.28 -8.59 18.16
C MET A 180 -13.49 -9.02 19.00
N ASP A 181 -13.41 -10.17 19.65
CA ASP A 181 -14.50 -10.70 20.48
C ASP A 181 -14.56 -9.99 21.86
N ALA A 182 -13.41 -9.69 22.47
CA ALA A 182 -13.32 -8.91 23.71
C ALA A 182 -13.71 -7.42 23.53
N MET A 183 -13.69 -6.92 22.29
CA MET A 183 -14.03 -5.55 21.92
C MET A 183 -15.27 -5.47 21.01
N ALA A 184 -16.11 -6.51 21.00
CA ALA A 184 -17.26 -6.64 20.11
C ALA A 184 -18.34 -5.55 20.28
N ASP A 185 -18.35 -4.80 21.39
CA ASP A 185 -19.26 -3.67 21.63
C ASP A 185 -18.75 -2.34 21.05
N LEU A 186 -17.54 -2.27 20.47
CA LEU A 186 -17.05 -1.05 19.81
C LEU A 186 -17.88 -0.72 18.56
N ASP A 187 -17.96 0.57 18.21
CA ASP A 187 -18.61 1.05 16.99
C ASP A 187 -17.87 0.56 15.73
N LEU A 188 -16.54 0.39 15.82
CA LEU A 188 -15.68 -0.03 14.72
C LEU A 188 -14.36 -0.68 15.21
N ILE A 189 -13.93 -1.76 14.56
CA ILE A 189 -12.56 -2.27 14.62
C ILE A 189 -12.02 -2.35 13.18
N VAL A 190 -10.84 -1.78 12.92
CA VAL A 190 -10.16 -1.89 11.63
C VAL A 190 -8.86 -2.68 11.75
N ILE A 191 -8.71 -3.68 10.90
CA ILE A 191 -7.48 -4.47 10.75
C ILE A 191 -6.85 -4.14 9.39
N ASP A 192 -5.76 -3.38 9.38
CA ASP A 192 -5.02 -3.02 8.16
C ASP A 192 -4.02 -4.14 7.81
N GLU A 193 -4.48 -5.09 7.01
CA GLU A 193 -3.73 -6.23 6.44
C GLU A 193 -2.88 -5.81 5.22
N SER A 194 -2.60 -4.51 5.04
CA SER A 194 -1.82 -3.90 3.96
C SER A 194 -0.51 -4.58 3.51
N PHE A 195 0.08 -5.43 4.35
CA PHE A 195 1.36 -6.09 4.12
C PHE A 195 1.31 -7.61 4.35
N LEU A 196 0.12 -8.17 4.58
CA LEU A 196 -0.05 -9.53 5.08
C LEU A 196 0.43 -10.62 4.12
N GLU A 197 0.38 -10.40 2.80
CA GLU A 197 0.87 -11.38 1.83
C GLU A 197 2.40 -11.59 1.90
N PHE A 198 3.14 -10.69 2.55
CA PHE A 198 4.55 -10.87 2.86
C PHE A 198 4.82 -11.69 4.14
N ALA A 199 3.79 -12.01 4.94
CA ALA A 199 3.94 -12.81 6.15
C ALA A 199 4.19 -14.30 5.84
N ASP A 200 4.96 -14.96 6.70
CA ASP A 200 5.28 -16.39 6.69
C ASP A 200 5.21 -17.04 8.09
N ALA A 201 4.86 -16.29 9.15
CA ALA A 201 4.74 -16.79 10.52
C ALA A 201 3.58 -17.78 10.73
N GLU A 202 2.55 -17.77 9.88
CA GLU A 202 1.48 -18.78 9.85
C GLU A 202 0.86 -18.89 8.45
N ALA A 203 0.20 -20.01 8.15
CA ALA A 203 -0.26 -20.33 6.79
C ALA A 203 -1.49 -19.52 6.34
N GLU A 204 -2.41 -19.22 7.25
CA GLU A 204 -3.62 -18.43 6.99
C GLU A 204 -3.73 -17.23 7.96
N PRO A 205 -2.85 -16.22 7.84
CA PRO A 205 -2.73 -15.13 8.84
C PRO A 205 -3.90 -14.14 8.86
N SER A 206 -4.92 -14.34 8.03
CA SER A 206 -5.94 -13.33 7.77
C SER A 206 -7.24 -13.54 8.54
N VAL A 207 -7.82 -12.41 8.96
CA VAL A 207 -9.13 -12.29 9.58
C VAL A 207 -10.22 -11.79 8.61
N VAL A 208 -10.02 -11.83 7.27
CA VAL A 208 -11.09 -11.45 6.31
C VAL A 208 -12.39 -12.23 6.49
N GLN A 209 -12.30 -13.53 6.78
CA GLN A 209 -13.48 -14.37 7.04
C GLN A 209 -14.20 -13.94 8.34
N GLU A 210 -13.42 -13.65 9.38
CA GLU A 210 -13.88 -13.19 10.69
C GLU A 210 -14.56 -11.81 10.63
N ALA A 211 -14.07 -10.93 9.73
CA ALA A 211 -14.63 -9.61 9.48
C ALA A 211 -15.96 -9.63 8.71
N MET A 212 -16.19 -10.64 7.87
CA MET A 212 -17.49 -10.83 7.20
C MET A 212 -18.59 -11.27 8.16
N LEU A 213 -18.23 -11.92 9.27
CA LEU A 213 -19.16 -12.41 10.30
C LEU A 213 -19.53 -11.36 11.37
N ARG A 214 -18.71 -10.31 11.55
CA ARG A 214 -18.87 -9.33 12.64
C ARG A 214 -19.45 -8.00 12.14
N PRO A 215 -20.42 -7.37 12.85
CA PRO A 215 -21.15 -6.20 12.36
C PRO A 215 -20.30 -4.91 12.28
N ASN A 216 -19.20 -4.86 13.05
CA ASN A 216 -18.37 -3.69 13.31
C ASN A 216 -16.90 -3.84 12.86
N VAL A 217 -16.53 -4.94 12.18
CA VAL A 217 -15.13 -5.20 11.77
C VAL A 217 -14.93 -4.87 10.30
N ILE A 218 -13.82 -4.22 9.98
CA ILE A 218 -13.30 -4.04 8.62
C ILE A 218 -11.87 -4.55 8.53
N VAL A 219 -11.58 -5.37 7.52
CA VAL A 219 -10.21 -5.62 7.05
C VAL A 219 -9.90 -4.70 5.88
N LEU A 220 -8.75 -4.03 5.89
CA LEU A 220 -8.25 -3.19 4.81
C LEU A 220 -7.03 -3.82 4.14
N ARG A 221 -6.99 -3.84 2.81
CA ARG A 221 -5.88 -4.39 2.00
C ARG A 221 -5.46 -3.48 0.84
N SER A 222 -4.20 -3.63 0.42
CA SER A 222 -3.50 -2.63 -0.40
C SER A 222 -2.69 -3.27 -1.53
N LEU A 223 -3.37 -3.54 -2.65
CA LEU A 223 -2.83 -4.27 -3.80
C LEU A 223 -1.63 -3.60 -4.48
N GLY A 224 -1.56 -2.25 -4.48
CA GLY A 224 -0.40 -1.53 -5.01
C GLY A 224 0.94 -1.86 -4.31
N LYS A 225 0.92 -2.42 -3.08
CA LYS A 225 2.12 -2.80 -2.33
C LYS A 225 2.63 -4.19 -2.73
N ASN A 226 1.77 -5.19 -2.59
CA ASN A 226 2.11 -6.60 -2.81
C ASN A 226 2.25 -6.97 -4.30
N PHE A 227 1.58 -6.25 -5.21
CA PHE A 227 1.82 -6.32 -6.65
C PHE A 227 2.85 -5.31 -7.18
N GLY A 228 3.52 -4.55 -6.31
CA GLY A 228 4.49 -3.50 -6.69
C GLY A 228 3.90 -2.24 -7.35
N LEU A 229 2.71 -2.35 -7.96
CA LEU A 229 2.00 -1.38 -8.80
C LEU A 229 1.40 -0.16 -8.05
N HIS A 230 2.24 0.55 -7.29
CA HIS A 230 1.87 1.73 -6.50
C HIS A 230 1.16 2.83 -7.30
N GLY A 231 1.61 3.06 -8.54
CA GLY A 231 1.10 4.11 -9.42
C GLY A 231 -0.30 3.85 -9.98
N ILE A 232 -0.76 2.58 -10.00
CA ILE A 232 -2.10 2.21 -10.51
C ILE A 232 -3.20 2.49 -9.47
N ARG A 233 -2.84 2.80 -8.21
CA ARG A 233 -3.76 3.26 -7.15
C ARG A 233 -4.97 2.33 -6.94
N PHE A 234 -4.75 1.14 -6.39
CA PHE A 234 -5.84 0.21 -6.10
C PHE A 234 -5.64 -0.57 -4.78
N GLY A 235 -6.77 -0.90 -4.16
CA GLY A 235 -6.89 -1.60 -2.88
C GLY A 235 -8.36 -1.90 -2.58
N TYR A 236 -8.64 -2.61 -1.49
CA TYR A 236 -10.00 -3.00 -1.14
C TYR A 236 -10.15 -3.14 0.37
N LEU A 237 -11.39 -3.10 0.84
CA LEU A 237 -11.76 -3.57 2.18
C LEU A 237 -12.67 -4.78 2.09
N VAL A 238 -12.65 -5.60 3.14
CA VAL A 238 -13.56 -6.73 3.37
C VAL A 238 -14.26 -6.52 4.71
N ALA A 239 -15.57 -6.63 4.72
CA ALA A 239 -16.41 -6.50 5.91
C ALA A 239 -17.71 -7.28 5.73
N ASN A 240 -18.59 -7.32 6.74
CA ASN A 240 -19.94 -7.80 6.52
C ASN A 240 -20.64 -7.00 5.37
N PRO A 241 -21.57 -7.60 4.59
CA PRO A 241 -22.12 -6.97 3.38
C PRO A 241 -22.82 -5.62 3.60
N ALA A 242 -23.38 -5.38 4.80
CA ALA A 242 -24.01 -4.10 5.13
C ALA A 242 -22.96 -3.00 5.33
N LEU A 243 -21.88 -3.30 6.06
CA LEU A 243 -20.79 -2.35 6.33
C LEU A 243 -19.95 -2.07 5.06
N ALA A 244 -19.64 -3.10 4.28
CA ALA A 244 -19.04 -2.94 2.96
C ALA A 244 -19.94 -2.14 2.01
N GLY A 245 -21.26 -2.41 2.03
CA GLY A 245 -22.26 -1.66 1.29
C GLY A 245 -22.29 -0.17 1.62
N ARG A 246 -22.21 0.20 2.92
CA ARG A 246 -22.17 1.61 3.38
C ARG A 246 -20.96 2.39 2.86
N VAL A 247 -19.79 1.75 2.72
CA VAL A 247 -18.62 2.39 2.10
C VAL A 247 -18.80 2.44 0.58
N ARG A 248 -19.22 1.32 -0.04
CA ARG A 248 -19.42 1.22 -1.50
C ARG A 248 -20.42 2.24 -2.04
N SER A 249 -21.47 2.59 -1.28
CA SER A 249 -22.45 3.62 -1.67
C SER A 249 -21.92 5.06 -1.67
N MET A 250 -20.74 5.30 -1.09
CA MET A 250 -20.11 6.63 -1.00
C MET A 250 -18.93 6.80 -1.96
N LEU A 251 -18.42 5.72 -2.55
CA LEU A 251 -17.36 5.77 -3.54
C LEU A 251 -17.84 6.48 -4.82
N PRO A 252 -17.00 7.32 -5.46
CA PRO A 252 -17.32 7.91 -6.76
C PRO A 252 -17.62 6.85 -7.83
N LYS A 253 -18.52 7.17 -8.77
CA LYS A 253 -18.66 6.38 -9.99
C LYS A 253 -17.34 6.42 -10.76
N TRP A 254 -16.86 5.25 -11.19
CA TRP A 254 -15.54 5.08 -11.82
C TRP A 254 -14.37 5.56 -10.93
N ASN A 255 -14.40 5.29 -9.62
CA ASN A 255 -13.26 5.52 -8.72
C ASN A 255 -12.05 4.61 -9.03
N LEU A 256 -12.30 3.40 -9.53
CA LEU A 256 -11.29 2.53 -10.12
C LEU A 256 -10.97 3.01 -11.54
N ASN A 257 -9.70 2.83 -11.94
CA ASN A 257 -9.20 3.20 -13.25
C ASN A 257 -8.90 1.97 -14.13
N SER A 258 -8.80 2.17 -15.44
CA SER A 258 -8.64 1.11 -16.43
C SER A 258 -7.35 0.30 -16.31
N PHE A 259 -6.29 0.85 -15.68
CA PHE A 259 -5.09 0.08 -15.35
C PHE A 259 -5.36 -0.91 -14.21
N ALA A 260 -6.12 -0.49 -13.18
CA ALA A 260 -6.51 -1.37 -12.07
C ALA A 260 -7.43 -2.51 -12.54
N GLU A 261 -8.36 -2.22 -13.44
CA GLU A 261 -9.17 -3.25 -14.13
C GLU A 261 -8.30 -4.23 -14.89
N HIS A 262 -7.46 -3.74 -15.82
CA HIS A 262 -6.65 -4.61 -16.67
C HIS A 262 -5.75 -5.54 -15.83
N VAL A 263 -5.12 -5.01 -14.77
CA VAL A 263 -4.33 -5.83 -13.83
C VAL A 263 -5.18 -6.90 -13.15
N VAL A 264 -6.37 -6.55 -12.62
CA VAL A 264 -7.27 -7.53 -11.98
C VAL A 264 -7.65 -8.67 -12.93
N PHE A 265 -7.91 -8.37 -14.20
CA PHE A 265 -8.30 -9.37 -15.20
C PHE A 265 -7.16 -10.28 -15.66
N ILE A 266 -5.89 -9.84 -15.63
CA ILE A 266 -4.72 -10.68 -15.98
C ILE A 266 -4.18 -11.50 -14.80
N LEU A 267 -4.44 -11.10 -13.53
CA LEU A 267 -3.91 -11.80 -12.34
C LEU A 267 -4.16 -13.31 -12.32
N LYS A 268 -5.28 -13.79 -12.86
CA LYS A 268 -5.60 -15.23 -12.96
C LYS A 268 -4.60 -16.05 -13.78
N GLN A 269 -3.87 -15.38 -14.68
CA GLN A 269 -2.85 -15.99 -15.54
C GLN A 269 -1.46 -16.03 -14.87
N HIS A 270 -1.22 -15.19 -13.85
CA HIS A 270 0.09 -14.94 -13.24
C HIS A 270 0.17 -15.32 -11.74
N GLY A 271 -0.75 -16.18 -11.27
CA GLY A 271 -0.81 -16.58 -9.87
C GLY A 271 0.44 -17.32 -9.39
N ALA A 272 1.11 -18.06 -10.27
CA ALA A 272 2.35 -18.78 -9.94
C ALA A 272 3.53 -17.82 -9.77
N GLU A 273 3.70 -16.86 -10.68
CA GLU A 273 4.72 -15.83 -10.61
C GLU A 273 4.50 -14.89 -9.42
N TYR A 274 3.24 -14.59 -9.10
CA TYR A 274 2.89 -13.85 -7.89
C TYR A 274 3.31 -14.62 -6.62
N ALA A 275 2.93 -15.89 -6.48
CA ALA A 275 3.34 -16.72 -5.34
C ALA A 275 4.88 -16.84 -5.23
N GLN A 276 5.57 -17.04 -6.35
CA GLN A 276 7.03 -17.07 -6.41
C GLN A 276 7.66 -15.74 -5.98
N SER A 277 7.08 -14.60 -6.38
CA SER A 277 7.57 -13.27 -6.00
C SER A 277 7.50 -13.05 -4.48
N LEU A 278 6.42 -13.50 -3.83
CA LEU A 278 6.25 -13.40 -2.37
C LEU A 278 7.25 -14.29 -1.63
N MET A 279 7.46 -15.53 -2.08
CA MET A 279 8.48 -16.43 -1.51
C MET A 279 9.90 -15.83 -1.64
N GLN A 280 10.19 -15.15 -2.74
CA GLN A 280 11.47 -14.48 -2.93
C GLN A 280 11.64 -13.28 -1.97
N VAL A 281 10.64 -12.41 -1.84
CA VAL A 281 10.67 -11.29 -0.86
C VAL A 281 10.82 -11.78 0.59
N ARG A 282 10.14 -12.86 0.97
CA ARG A 282 10.25 -13.49 2.30
C ARG A 282 11.69 -13.96 2.58
N ARG A 283 12.33 -14.59 1.60
CA ARG A 283 13.75 -14.98 1.69
C ARG A 283 14.67 -13.75 1.78
N ASP A 284 14.54 -12.81 0.84
CA ASP A 284 15.39 -11.61 0.79
C ASP A 284 15.27 -10.77 2.06
N ARG A 285 14.12 -10.78 2.75
CA ARG A 285 13.95 -10.18 4.09
C ARG A 285 14.89 -10.79 5.13
N LEU A 286 14.99 -12.12 5.19
CA LEU A 286 15.85 -12.82 6.14
C LEU A 286 17.33 -12.60 5.79
N ASP A 287 17.69 -12.76 4.51
CA ASP A 287 19.04 -12.55 4.00
C ASP A 287 19.50 -11.07 4.23
N MET A 288 18.60 -10.09 4.08
CA MET A 288 18.84 -8.67 4.37
C MET A 288 18.94 -8.36 5.87
N ALA A 289 18.08 -8.96 6.70
CA ALA A 289 18.12 -8.79 8.15
C ALA A 289 19.43 -9.32 8.73
N SER A 290 19.91 -10.47 8.25
CA SER A 290 21.21 -11.02 8.66
C SER A 290 22.38 -10.12 8.25
N GLN A 291 22.35 -9.52 7.06
CA GLN A 291 23.41 -8.61 6.60
C GLN A 291 23.44 -7.28 7.36
N LEU A 292 22.27 -6.69 7.65
CA LEU A 292 22.18 -5.44 8.42
C LEU A 292 22.54 -5.64 9.90
N SER A 293 22.21 -6.80 10.48
CA SER A 293 22.55 -7.13 11.88
C SER A 293 24.04 -7.35 12.12
N ALA A 294 24.84 -7.52 11.06
CA ALA A 294 26.29 -7.61 11.14
C ALA A 294 27.00 -6.23 11.26
N LEU A 295 26.28 -5.11 11.11
CA LEU A 295 26.84 -3.76 11.21
C LEU A 295 26.92 -3.31 12.70
N PRO A 296 28.09 -2.88 13.22
CA PRO A 296 28.27 -2.60 14.65
C PRO A 296 27.32 -1.56 15.25
N GLY A 297 26.50 -1.97 16.21
CA GLY A 297 25.59 -1.09 16.94
C GLY A 297 24.27 -0.78 16.23
N LEU A 298 24.02 -1.36 15.04
CA LEU A 298 22.66 -1.44 14.51
C LEU A 298 21.78 -2.34 15.40
N THR A 299 20.47 -2.12 15.36
CA THR A 299 19.49 -3.06 15.89
C THR A 299 18.36 -3.20 14.88
N VAL A 300 18.24 -4.39 14.28
CA VAL A 300 17.20 -4.74 13.30
C VAL A 300 16.07 -5.43 14.04
N TYR A 301 14.84 -4.94 13.87
CA TYR A 301 13.66 -5.53 14.50
C TYR A 301 13.06 -6.62 13.59
N PRO A 302 12.55 -7.74 14.15
CA PRO A 302 11.86 -8.77 13.38
C PRO A 302 10.66 -8.20 12.63
N SER A 303 10.41 -8.69 11.41
CA SER A 303 9.34 -8.18 10.56
C SER A 303 8.65 -9.28 9.75
N GLN A 304 7.35 -9.10 9.54
CA GLN A 304 6.53 -9.89 8.63
C GLN A 304 6.06 -9.09 7.39
N GLY A 305 6.41 -7.79 7.30
CA GLY A 305 6.21 -6.98 6.09
C GLY A 305 7.35 -7.13 5.07
N ASN A 306 7.30 -6.37 3.97
CA ASN A 306 8.40 -6.26 2.99
C ASN A 306 9.41 -5.13 3.33
N PHE A 307 9.67 -4.93 4.62
CA PHE A 307 10.61 -3.92 5.12
C PHE A 307 11.12 -4.32 6.50
N LEU A 308 12.26 -3.77 6.89
CA LEU A 308 12.87 -3.91 8.20
C LEU A 308 12.91 -2.55 8.90
N PHE A 309 12.60 -2.52 10.18
CA PHE A 309 12.84 -1.36 11.02
C PHE A 309 14.20 -1.50 11.69
N VAL A 310 14.96 -0.41 11.72
CA VAL A 310 16.35 -0.40 12.14
C VAL A 310 16.61 0.80 13.02
N ARG A 311 17.05 0.56 14.26
CA ARG A 311 17.67 1.60 15.08
C ARG A 311 19.15 1.68 14.74
N LEU A 312 19.62 2.91 14.51
CA LEU A 312 21.01 3.27 14.25
C LEU A 312 21.87 3.24 15.54
N PRO A 313 23.21 3.28 15.41
CA PRO A 313 24.11 3.36 16.56
C PRO A 313 23.91 4.65 17.37
N VAL A 314 24.40 4.67 18.61
CA VAL A 314 24.36 5.87 19.46
C VAL A 314 25.16 7.00 18.80
N GLY A 315 24.54 8.19 18.69
CA GLY A 315 25.13 9.37 18.02
C GLY A 315 24.86 9.47 16.51
N ALA A 316 24.21 8.47 15.89
CA ALA A 316 23.86 8.52 14.48
C ALA A 316 22.41 9.00 14.27
N GLU A 317 22.26 10.16 13.60
CA GLU A 317 20.96 10.76 13.26
C GLU A 317 20.47 10.29 11.88
N GLY A 318 19.25 9.76 11.81
CA GLY A 318 18.69 9.15 10.60
C GLY A 318 18.47 10.10 9.43
N THR A 319 18.28 11.40 9.70
CA THR A 319 18.26 12.45 8.65
C THR A 319 19.63 12.59 7.99
N VAL A 320 20.70 12.66 8.79
CA VAL A 320 22.08 12.73 8.30
C VAL A 320 22.45 11.44 7.55
N VAL A 321 22.09 10.27 8.09
CA VAL A 321 22.34 8.98 7.43
C VAL A 321 21.58 8.88 6.10
N ARG A 322 20.32 9.32 6.04
CA ARG A 322 19.53 9.40 4.80
C ARG A 322 20.18 10.30 3.76
N ASP A 323 20.52 11.52 4.15
CA ASP A 323 21.02 12.53 3.20
C ASP A 323 22.41 12.16 2.68
N ARG A 324 23.27 11.55 3.51
CA ARG A 324 24.55 10.99 3.09
C ARG A 324 24.41 9.75 2.20
N LEU A 325 23.55 8.78 2.54
CA LEU A 325 23.28 7.61 1.66
C LEU A 325 22.78 8.06 0.28
N LEU A 326 21.98 9.12 0.23
CA LEU A 326 21.43 9.66 -1.01
C LEU A 326 22.49 10.42 -1.82
N ALA A 327 23.31 11.25 -1.19
CA ALA A 327 24.33 12.06 -1.85
C ALA A 327 25.60 11.28 -2.24
N GLU A 328 26.06 10.35 -1.39
CA GLU A 328 27.34 9.63 -1.55
C GLU A 328 27.17 8.29 -2.29
N HIS A 329 25.99 7.66 -2.24
CA HIS A 329 25.77 6.32 -2.78
C HIS A 329 24.57 6.19 -3.74
N ARG A 330 23.79 7.27 -3.93
CA ARG A 330 22.50 7.29 -4.65
C ARG A 330 21.51 6.24 -4.08
N ILE A 331 21.34 6.21 -2.76
CA ILE A 331 20.42 5.30 -2.04
C ILE A 331 19.42 6.12 -1.21
N LEU A 332 18.12 5.92 -1.44
CA LEU A 332 17.04 6.59 -0.71
C LEU A 332 16.48 5.68 0.38
N VAL A 333 16.52 6.10 1.65
CA VAL A 333 15.98 5.34 2.80
C VAL A 333 14.84 6.10 3.51
N ARG A 334 13.91 5.38 4.15
CA ARG A 334 12.84 6.03 4.94
C ARG A 334 13.32 6.31 6.36
N GLU A 335 13.82 7.51 6.58
CA GLU A 335 13.96 8.11 7.91
C GLU A 335 12.60 8.11 8.64
N CYS A 336 12.58 7.85 9.95
CA CYS A 336 11.34 7.63 10.72
C CYS A 336 11.20 8.48 11.99
N GLY A 337 12.04 9.47 12.25
CA GLY A 337 11.91 10.39 13.38
C GLY A 337 10.73 11.35 13.29
N ASN A 338 10.21 11.60 12.08
CA ASN A 338 8.94 12.31 11.90
C ASN A 338 7.68 11.43 12.04
N LYS A 339 7.80 10.18 12.50
CA LYS A 339 6.65 9.38 12.96
C LYS A 339 6.42 9.59 14.45
N ILE A 340 5.17 9.82 14.83
CA ILE A 340 4.72 9.77 16.23
C ILE A 340 5.05 8.38 16.81
N GLY A 341 5.58 8.32 18.03
CA GLY A 341 6.03 7.07 18.66
C GLY A 341 7.42 6.56 18.23
N SER A 342 8.15 7.33 17.41
CA SER A 342 9.50 6.99 16.91
C SER A 342 10.50 8.10 17.27
N SER A 343 11.78 7.91 16.94
CA SER A 343 12.83 8.94 17.08
C SER A 343 13.75 8.99 15.85
N SER A 344 14.54 10.06 15.72
CA SER A 344 15.44 10.29 14.58
C SER A 344 16.49 9.19 14.38
N ARG A 345 16.78 8.38 15.40
CA ARG A 345 17.68 7.21 15.29
C ARG A 345 17.08 6.04 14.50
N PHE A 346 15.85 6.13 13.99
CA PHE A 346 15.18 5.03 13.30
C PHE A 346 15.06 5.23 11.79
N LEU A 347 15.38 4.15 11.06
CA LEU A 347 15.10 3.99 9.63
C LEU A 347 14.13 2.83 9.41
N ARG A 348 13.33 2.91 8.35
CA ARG A 348 12.67 1.76 7.73
C ARG A 348 13.31 1.51 6.37
N LEU A 349 13.74 0.28 6.14
CA LEU A 349 14.49 -0.15 4.95
C LEU A 349 13.69 -1.23 4.22
N VAL A 350 13.24 -0.93 3.01
CA VAL A 350 12.43 -1.85 2.19
C VAL A 350 13.25 -3.04 1.71
N VAL A 351 12.65 -4.23 1.65
CA VAL A 351 13.31 -5.43 1.15
C VAL A 351 13.53 -5.30 -0.36
N ARG A 352 14.78 -5.51 -0.78
CA ARG A 352 15.26 -5.31 -2.15
C ARG A 352 16.12 -6.51 -2.59
N PRO A 353 16.38 -6.67 -3.90
CA PRO A 353 17.26 -7.74 -4.38
C PRO A 353 18.69 -7.67 -3.80
N GLN A 354 19.35 -8.82 -3.67
CA GLN A 354 20.71 -8.93 -3.09
C GLN A 354 21.78 -8.04 -3.72
N VAL A 355 21.61 -7.52 -4.94
CA VAL A 355 22.51 -6.52 -5.54
C VAL A 355 22.34 -5.14 -4.90
N ASP A 356 21.10 -4.73 -4.63
CA ASP A 356 20.78 -3.48 -3.96
C ASP A 356 21.11 -3.56 -2.46
N VAL A 357 20.83 -4.70 -1.81
CA VAL A 357 21.13 -4.90 -0.38
C VAL A 357 22.63 -4.79 -0.11
N ARG A 358 23.49 -5.38 -0.95
CA ARG A 358 24.95 -5.23 -0.84
C ARG A 358 25.41 -3.78 -1.03
N ARG A 359 24.75 -2.99 -1.90
CA ARG A 359 25.01 -1.54 -2.04
C ARG A 359 24.59 -0.77 -0.78
N LEU A 360 23.42 -1.07 -0.21
CA LEU A 360 22.95 -0.47 1.04
C LEU A 360 23.91 -0.76 2.20
N VAL A 361 24.29 -2.03 2.40
CA VAL A 361 25.18 -2.44 3.50
C VAL A 361 26.55 -1.77 3.39
N SER A 362 27.15 -1.75 2.19
CA SER A 362 28.43 -1.05 1.93
C SER A 362 28.32 0.47 2.11
N GLY A 363 27.20 1.08 1.71
CA GLY A 363 26.93 2.49 1.95
C GLY A 363 26.73 2.80 3.43
N MET A 364 26.04 1.93 4.18
CA MET A 364 25.87 2.10 5.63
C MET A 364 27.19 1.89 6.40
N GLU A 365 28.06 0.95 5.99
CA GLU A 365 29.40 0.80 6.57
C GLU A 365 30.21 2.11 6.41
N GLN A 366 30.21 2.70 5.22
CA GLN A 366 30.91 3.95 4.92
C GLN A 366 30.28 5.20 5.56
N VAL A 367 28.95 5.29 5.61
CA VAL A 367 28.25 6.44 6.22
C VAL A 367 28.35 6.42 7.75
N LEU A 368 28.24 5.26 8.40
CA LEU A 368 28.23 5.16 9.87
C LEU A 368 29.63 5.10 10.50
N TYR A 369 30.59 4.43 9.87
CA TYR A 369 31.91 4.17 10.47
C TYR A 369 33.07 4.81 9.68
N GLY A 370 32.79 5.35 8.49
CA GLY A 370 33.81 5.87 7.57
C GLY A 370 34.64 4.76 6.94
N THR A 371 35.55 5.14 6.03
CA THR A 371 36.54 4.24 5.42
C THR A 371 37.69 3.91 6.40
N ARG A 372 37.37 3.28 7.54
CA ARG A 372 38.33 2.90 8.60
C ARG A 372 38.27 1.43 9.00
N ARG A 373 38.67 0.52 8.10
CA ARG A 373 39.32 -0.74 8.54
C ARG A 373 40.77 -0.44 8.93
N GLY A 374 40.96 0.22 10.07
CA GLY A 374 42.28 0.79 10.42
C GLY A 374 42.41 1.54 11.75
N ALA A 375 41.70 1.11 12.80
CA ALA A 375 41.90 1.52 14.22
C ALA A 375 41.72 3.03 14.58
N PRO A 376 41.79 3.36 15.88
CA PRO A 376 41.13 2.70 17.02
C PRO A 376 39.90 3.49 17.49
N VAL A 377 39.11 2.91 18.41
CA VAL A 377 37.99 3.61 19.07
C VAL A 377 38.55 4.58 20.12
N PRO A 378 38.16 5.86 20.15
CA PRO A 378 38.45 6.77 21.26
C PRO A 378 37.54 6.45 22.45
N GLU A 379 38.12 6.24 23.63
CA GLU A 379 37.34 6.23 24.88
C GLU A 379 36.85 7.64 25.26
N LEU A 380 35.77 7.70 26.03
CA LEU A 380 35.15 8.95 26.47
C LEU A 380 36.00 9.64 27.55
N SER A 381 36.39 10.89 27.29
CA SER A 381 36.90 11.82 28.30
C SER A 381 36.08 13.12 28.27
N ALA A 382 35.86 13.72 29.44
CA ALA A 382 34.97 14.87 29.60
C ALA A 382 35.72 16.22 29.66
N GLY A 383 35.04 17.29 29.22
CA GLY A 383 35.34 18.67 29.63
C GLY A 383 35.93 19.60 28.56
N ALA A 384 35.21 20.71 28.31
CA ALA A 384 35.61 21.91 27.52
C ALA A 384 35.93 21.70 26.02
N GLY A 385 35.78 22.71 25.14
CA GLY A 385 35.11 24.00 25.31
C GLY A 385 35.60 25.06 24.29
N TYR A 386 34.66 25.76 23.62
CA TYR A 386 34.89 26.85 22.64
C TYR A 386 35.69 26.46 21.36
N SER A 387 35.82 27.31 20.33
CA SER A 387 34.81 28.12 19.59
C SER A 387 35.47 28.81 18.38
N SER A 388 34.77 28.92 17.24
CA SER A 388 35.02 29.84 16.10
C SER A 388 36.33 29.68 15.28
N GLY A 389 36.35 30.23 14.06
CA GLY A 389 37.55 30.29 13.18
C GLY A 389 37.28 30.08 11.69
N THR A 390 36.78 31.10 10.98
CA THR A 390 36.46 31.06 9.53
C THR A 390 37.61 31.46 8.60
N ALA A 391 37.50 31.06 7.33
CA ALA A 391 38.18 31.63 6.14
C ALA A 391 39.69 31.29 5.93
N ALA A 392 40.28 31.35 4.72
CA ALA A 392 39.73 31.69 3.39
C ALA A 392 40.61 31.20 2.20
N VAL A 393 39.95 30.94 1.05
CA VAL A 393 40.30 31.36 -0.33
C VAL A 393 41.70 31.06 -0.92
N ASP A 394 41.72 30.02 -1.78
CA ASP A 394 42.11 30.01 -3.22
C ASP A 394 43.47 30.58 -3.73
N ARG A 395 44.11 29.83 -4.64
CA ARG A 395 44.85 30.40 -5.80
C ARG A 395 45.07 29.40 -6.94
N LEU A 396 44.99 29.90 -8.17
CA LEU A 396 44.99 29.15 -9.43
C LEU A 396 46.37 29.08 -10.16
N VAL A 397 46.70 27.88 -10.66
CA VAL A 397 47.11 27.57 -12.06
C VAL A 397 48.52 27.91 -12.63
N THR A 398 48.95 26.99 -13.54
CA THR A 398 49.97 27.03 -14.63
C THR A 398 51.45 26.64 -14.42
N ASN A 399 51.82 25.58 -15.17
CA ASN A 399 53.05 25.33 -15.97
C ASN A 399 54.40 24.99 -15.31
N GLY A 400 55.08 23.95 -15.87
CA GLY A 400 56.55 23.87 -15.70
C GLY A 400 57.40 22.65 -16.14
N ALA A 401 56.90 21.63 -16.87
CA ALA A 401 57.72 20.51 -17.42
C ALA A 401 58.45 19.57 -16.42
N GLY A 402 58.93 18.39 -16.89
CA GLY A 402 59.87 17.53 -16.14
C GLY A 402 59.49 16.04 -15.94
N MET A 403 59.48 15.25 -17.02
CA MET A 403 59.68 13.79 -17.00
C MET A 403 61.03 13.49 -17.69
N PRO A 404 61.74 12.35 -17.47
CA PRO A 404 61.20 11.04 -17.07
C PRO A 404 62.05 10.19 -16.08
N GLY A 405 61.56 8.98 -15.74
CA GLY A 405 62.43 7.79 -15.61
C GLY A 405 62.10 6.77 -14.51
N LEU A 406 62.17 5.47 -14.88
CA LEU A 406 62.30 4.26 -14.02
C LEU A 406 61.15 4.01 -13.00
N ALA A 407 60.23 3.04 -13.11
CA ALA A 407 60.12 1.74 -13.80
C ALA A 407 60.67 0.50 -13.04
N ALA A 408 60.07 -0.66 -13.37
CA ALA A 408 60.31 -2.03 -12.87
C ALA A 408 59.84 -2.36 -11.42
N GLN A 409 59.41 -3.59 -11.10
CA GLN A 409 58.56 -4.54 -11.84
C GLN A 409 58.01 -5.61 -10.87
N ALA A 410 57.03 -6.42 -11.29
CA ALA A 410 56.50 -7.56 -10.54
C ALA A 410 56.81 -8.89 -11.26
N MET A 411 56.43 -10.01 -10.62
CA MET A 411 56.47 -11.42 -11.07
C MET A 411 57.70 -12.25 -10.63
N GLY A 412 57.42 -13.42 -10.04
CA GLY A 412 58.36 -14.47 -9.65
C GLY A 412 57.60 -15.56 -8.88
N MET A 413 57.82 -16.85 -9.21
CA MET A 413 57.03 -17.98 -8.68
C MET A 413 57.89 -19.02 -7.92
N ALA A 414 57.18 -19.89 -7.20
CA ALA A 414 57.49 -21.31 -6.92
C ALA A 414 58.06 -21.69 -5.52
N PRO A 415 57.83 -22.95 -5.07
CA PRO A 415 58.03 -23.44 -3.67
C PRO A 415 59.31 -24.33 -3.58
N PRO A 416 59.57 -25.25 -2.59
CA PRO A 416 58.75 -25.71 -1.45
C PRO A 416 59.49 -25.95 -0.10
N GLY A 417 58.78 -26.49 0.91
CA GLY A 417 59.37 -27.09 2.11
C GLY A 417 58.32 -27.68 3.08
N LEU A 418 58.44 -28.97 3.43
CA LEU A 418 57.65 -29.61 4.50
C LEU A 418 58.43 -29.69 5.82
N VAL A 419 57.73 -29.51 6.94
CA VAL A 419 57.97 -30.26 8.19
C VAL A 419 56.62 -30.56 8.82
N ALA A 420 56.46 -31.71 9.50
CA ALA A 420 55.18 -32.16 10.08
C ALA A 420 55.31 -32.47 11.58
N ALA A 421 54.22 -32.25 12.33
CA ALA A 421 53.95 -32.89 13.63
C ALA A 421 52.46 -32.82 13.99
N ALA A 422 51.96 -33.89 14.63
CA ALA A 422 50.65 -34.05 15.25
C ALA A 422 50.78 -35.23 16.27
N PRO A 423 49.73 -35.73 16.96
CA PRO A 423 48.38 -35.20 17.21
C PRO A 423 47.98 -35.20 18.71
N ALA A 424 46.80 -34.65 19.03
CA ALA A 424 45.95 -35.08 20.16
C ALA A 424 44.49 -34.79 19.77
N ALA A 425 43.66 -35.79 19.45
CA ALA A 425 43.03 -36.79 20.32
C ALA A 425 41.79 -36.22 21.04
N ALA A 426 40.64 -36.88 20.86
CA ALA A 426 39.31 -36.35 21.18
C ALA A 426 38.74 -36.88 22.50
N VAL A 427 37.80 -36.13 23.08
CA VAL A 427 36.79 -36.65 24.02
C VAL A 427 35.43 -36.07 23.61
N ALA A 428 34.38 -36.88 23.70
CA ALA A 428 33.00 -36.47 23.46
C ALA A 428 32.14 -36.70 24.71
N SER A 429 31.35 -35.69 25.07
CA SER A 429 30.28 -35.75 26.07
C SER A 429 29.22 -34.73 25.66
N ALA A 430 28.03 -35.12 25.21
CA ALA A 430 26.93 -35.63 26.04
C ALA A 430 26.37 -34.55 26.98
N MET A 431 25.09 -34.22 26.79
CA MET A 431 24.38 -33.19 27.58
C MET A 431 24.06 -33.69 28.99
N PRO A 432 23.68 -32.76 29.90
CA PRO A 432 22.27 -32.76 30.29
C PRO A 432 21.62 -31.36 30.23
N ALA A 433 20.28 -31.34 30.19
CA ALA A 433 19.48 -30.11 30.29
C ALA A 433 18.89 -29.94 31.70
N PRO A 434 18.71 -28.70 32.19
CA PRO A 434 17.74 -28.37 33.23
C PRO A 434 16.35 -28.24 32.58
N ALA A 435 15.34 -29.03 32.94
CA ALA A 435 14.59 -29.04 34.21
C ALA A 435 13.55 -27.91 34.29
N MET A 436 12.29 -28.28 34.02
CA MET A 436 11.10 -27.42 34.19
C MET A 436 10.74 -27.26 35.68
N PRO A 437 10.27 -26.07 36.12
CA PRO A 437 9.52 -25.95 37.37
C PRO A 437 8.04 -26.30 37.17
N ALA A 438 7.52 -27.21 38.00
CA ALA A 438 6.08 -27.48 38.14
C ALA A 438 5.47 -26.55 39.23
N PRO A 439 4.13 -26.39 39.32
CA PRO A 439 3.54 -25.22 39.96
C PRO A 439 3.55 -25.24 41.50
N ALA A 440 3.57 -24.05 42.10
CA ALA A 440 3.39 -23.84 43.53
C ALA A 440 1.93 -24.05 43.96
N MET A 441 1.74 -24.52 45.20
CA MET A 441 0.41 -24.78 45.79
C MET A 441 -0.25 -23.51 46.33
N ALA A 442 -1.59 -23.49 46.34
CA ALA A 442 -2.39 -22.42 46.93
C ALA A 442 -2.51 -22.55 48.47
N PRO A 443 -2.67 -21.43 49.20
CA PRO A 443 -3.27 -21.42 50.54
C PRO A 443 -4.81 -21.54 50.46
N ALA A 444 -5.43 -22.04 51.52
CA ALA A 444 -6.85 -22.42 51.54
C ALA A 444 -7.82 -21.28 51.91
N MET A 445 -9.13 -21.54 51.70
CA MET A 445 -10.24 -20.69 52.10
C MET A 445 -10.38 -20.57 53.63
N ALA A 446 -10.89 -19.43 54.10
CA ALA A 446 -11.54 -19.29 55.40
C ALA A 446 -12.99 -18.79 55.19
N GLN A 447 -13.95 -19.33 55.95
CA GLN A 447 -15.38 -19.02 55.81
C GLN A 447 -15.90 -18.04 56.89
N PRO A 448 -17.06 -17.38 56.69
CA PRO A 448 -17.52 -16.24 57.50
C PRO A 448 -18.66 -16.56 58.48
N ALA A 449 -18.81 -15.74 59.54
CA ALA A 449 -20.00 -15.54 60.38
C ALA A 449 -19.71 -14.50 61.51
N PRO A 450 -20.71 -13.92 62.21
CA PRO A 450 -22.05 -13.47 61.79
C PRO A 450 -22.42 -12.04 62.34
N SER A 451 -23.69 -11.60 62.17
CA SER A 451 -24.38 -10.49 62.90
C SER A 451 -23.78 -9.06 62.80
N GLU A 452 -24.49 -7.93 62.88
CA GLU A 452 -25.91 -7.48 62.91
C GLU A 452 -25.87 -5.98 62.50
N GLY A 453 -26.91 -5.23 62.08
CA GLY A 453 -28.34 -5.46 61.86
C GLY A 453 -29.04 -4.11 61.54
N ALA A 454 -30.24 -4.14 60.94
CA ALA A 454 -31.23 -3.04 60.77
C ALA A 454 -30.81 -1.63 60.25
N GLY A 455 -31.47 -1.14 59.17
CA GLY A 455 -31.37 0.29 58.77
C GLY A 455 -31.91 0.67 57.39
N VAL A 456 -33.22 0.63 57.17
CA VAL A 456 -33.86 1.09 55.90
C VAL A 456 -34.48 2.49 56.05
N PRO A 457 -34.22 3.39 55.09
CA PRO A 457 -35.17 4.45 54.72
C PRO A 457 -35.68 4.30 53.27
N LEU A 458 -36.89 4.81 53.03
CA LEU A 458 -37.62 4.77 51.74
C LEU A 458 -37.12 5.83 50.74
N PRO A 459 -37.41 5.69 49.43
CA PRO A 459 -36.90 6.58 48.38
C PRO A 459 -37.51 7.99 48.44
N ALA A 460 -36.70 9.00 48.12
CA ALA A 460 -37.12 10.40 48.07
C ALA A 460 -37.88 10.73 46.76
N ALA A 461 -38.73 11.77 46.83
CA ALA A 461 -39.70 12.11 45.79
C ALA A 461 -39.10 12.54 44.43
N ALA A 462 -39.84 12.28 43.36
CA ALA A 462 -39.55 12.80 42.02
C ALA A 462 -39.70 14.33 41.96
N GLN A 463 -38.79 15.00 41.25
CA GLN A 463 -38.89 16.43 40.96
C GLN A 463 -39.79 16.66 39.73
N VAL A 464 -40.81 17.49 39.90
CA VAL A 464 -41.73 17.90 38.83
C VAL A 464 -41.17 19.15 38.14
N PHE A 465 -40.86 19.03 36.85
CA PHE A 465 -40.59 20.19 35.99
C PHE A 465 -41.91 20.77 35.44
N PRO A 466 -42.04 22.11 35.32
CA PRO A 466 -43.29 22.76 34.93
C PRO A 466 -43.65 22.53 33.46
N GLN A 467 -44.94 22.42 33.18
CA GLN A 467 -45.47 22.21 31.82
C GLN A 467 -45.36 23.47 30.95
N SER A 468 -44.93 23.30 29.70
CA SER A 468 -44.94 24.36 28.68
C SER A 468 -46.33 24.54 28.08
N VAL A 469 -46.86 25.77 28.11
CA VAL A 469 -48.17 26.12 27.53
C VAL A 469 -48.10 26.12 25.99
N PRO A 470 -49.09 25.56 25.27
CA PRO A 470 -49.13 25.62 23.80
C PRO A 470 -49.40 27.05 23.28
N ALA A 471 -48.71 27.45 22.22
CA ALA A 471 -48.99 28.70 21.51
C ALA A 471 -50.25 28.58 20.61
N PRO A 472 -51.02 29.67 20.39
CA PRO A 472 -52.21 29.64 19.54
C PRO A 472 -51.88 29.46 18.05
N ALA A 473 -52.77 28.79 17.32
CA ALA A 473 -52.61 28.52 15.90
C ALA A 473 -52.82 29.77 15.01
N PRO A 474 -52.07 29.92 13.90
CA PRO A 474 -52.27 31.01 12.93
C PRO A 474 -53.56 30.82 12.10
N ALA A 475 -54.14 31.93 11.66
CA ALA A 475 -55.35 31.95 10.83
C ALA A 475 -55.09 31.48 9.38
N PRO A 476 -56.10 30.91 8.68
CA PRO A 476 -55.94 30.42 7.32
C PRO A 476 -55.76 31.55 6.29
N ALA A 477 -54.89 31.32 5.30
CA ALA A 477 -54.69 32.21 4.16
C ALA A 477 -55.82 32.06 3.12
N PRO A 478 -56.14 33.12 2.34
CA PRO A 478 -57.18 33.08 1.32
C PRO A 478 -56.80 32.19 0.12
N ALA A 479 -57.80 31.58 -0.51
CA ALA A 479 -57.61 30.69 -1.65
C ALA A 479 -57.18 31.45 -2.93
N PRO A 480 -56.29 30.87 -3.76
CA PRO A 480 -55.88 31.46 -5.04
C PRO A 480 -57.00 31.36 -6.10
N ALA A 481 -57.05 32.35 -6.99
CA ALA A 481 -57.99 32.39 -8.11
C ALA A 481 -57.65 31.36 -9.21
N PRO A 482 -58.64 30.87 -9.98
CA PRO A 482 -58.41 29.88 -11.03
C PRO A 482 -57.63 30.46 -12.23
N VAL A 483 -56.71 29.66 -12.77
CA VAL A 483 -55.91 29.98 -13.97
C VAL A 483 -56.58 29.35 -15.22
N PRO A 484 -56.60 30.02 -16.39
CA PRO A 484 -57.28 29.49 -17.58
C PRO A 484 -56.64 28.21 -18.15
N ALA A 485 -57.47 27.35 -18.74
CA ALA A 485 -57.00 26.14 -19.42
C ALA A 485 -56.34 26.45 -20.79
N PRO A 486 -55.24 25.78 -21.15
CA PRO A 486 -54.62 25.91 -22.47
C PRO A 486 -55.43 25.19 -23.56
N ALA A 487 -55.40 25.73 -24.78
CA ALA A 487 -56.08 25.17 -25.95
C ALA A 487 -55.36 23.92 -26.52
N PRO A 488 -56.07 22.99 -27.18
CA PRO A 488 -55.49 21.77 -27.72
C PRO A 488 -54.66 22.02 -29.00
N MET A 489 -53.52 21.32 -29.12
CA MET A 489 -52.76 21.22 -30.38
C MET A 489 -53.11 19.93 -31.14
N ALA A 490 -53.07 20.01 -32.48
CA ALA A 490 -53.44 18.94 -33.39
C ALA A 490 -52.35 17.83 -33.49
N PRO A 491 -52.71 16.59 -33.87
CA PRO A 491 -51.76 15.48 -33.96
C PRO A 491 -50.84 15.56 -35.19
N ALA A 492 -49.57 15.19 -35.01
CA ALA A 492 -48.63 14.93 -36.10
C ALA A 492 -48.70 13.46 -36.54
N ALA A 493 -48.51 13.21 -37.84
CA ALA A 493 -48.72 11.89 -38.45
C ALA A 493 -47.53 10.93 -38.31
N ALA A 494 -47.81 9.63 -38.43
CA ALA A 494 -46.80 8.57 -38.43
C ALA A 494 -46.25 8.28 -39.84
N MET A 495 -44.99 7.87 -39.92
CA MET A 495 -44.38 7.23 -41.11
C MET A 495 -43.51 6.03 -40.71
N ALA A 496 -43.29 5.12 -41.67
CA ALA A 496 -42.78 3.76 -41.48
C ALA A 496 -41.23 3.68 -41.58
N PRO A 497 -40.59 2.54 -41.23
CA PRO A 497 -39.13 2.46 -41.09
C PRO A 497 -38.39 2.31 -42.42
N ALA A 498 -37.12 2.74 -42.43
CA ALA A 498 -36.18 2.58 -43.56
C ALA A 498 -35.10 1.52 -43.27
N ALA A 499 -34.48 1.00 -44.33
CA ALA A 499 -33.68 -0.23 -44.30
C ALA A 499 -32.20 -0.06 -43.92
N ALA A 500 -31.56 -1.18 -43.57
CA ALA A 500 -30.12 -1.26 -43.34
C ALA A 500 -29.30 -1.09 -44.64
N MET A 501 -28.05 -0.62 -44.52
CA MET A 501 -27.09 -0.55 -45.62
C MET A 501 -25.83 -1.35 -45.32
N THR A 502 -25.46 -2.23 -46.26
CA THR A 502 -24.18 -2.94 -46.28
C THR A 502 -23.15 -2.19 -47.14
N PRO A 503 -21.84 -2.20 -46.77
CA PRO A 503 -20.80 -1.64 -47.62
C PRO A 503 -20.50 -2.55 -48.85
N PRO A 504 -20.06 -1.99 -49.99
CA PRO A 504 -19.78 -2.74 -51.21
C PRO A 504 -18.37 -3.37 -51.23
N PRO A 505 -18.15 -4.45 -52.04
CA PRO A 505 -16.84 -5.06 -52.25
C PRO A 505 -16.04 -4.39 -53.39
N MET A 506 -14.72 -4.52 -53.37
CA MET A 506 -13.84 -4.30 -54.53
C MET A 506 -12.72 -5.35 -54.60
N SER A 507 -12.25 -5.64 -55.81
CA SER A 507 -11.34 -6.76 -56.18
C SER A 507 -10.13 -6.28 -57.01
N PRO A 508 -9.10 -7.12 -57.25
CA PRO A 508 -7.73 -6.66 -57.53
C PRO A 508 -7.29 -6.58 -59.01
N ALA A 509 -6.00 -6.25 -59.21
CA ALA A 509 -5.19 -6.08 -60.44
C ALA A 509 -5.16 -4.63 -61.00
N ALA A 510 -4.05 -4.08 -61.53
CA ALA A 510 -2.69 -4.60 -61.86
C ALA A 510 -1.60 -3.50 -61.52
N MET A 511 -0.37 -3.34 -62.06
CA MET A 511 0.37 -3.96 -63.18
C MET A 511 1.92 -3.73 -63.11
N SER A 512 2.70 -4.79 -62.85
CA SER A 512 4.05 -5.19 -63.37
C SER A 512 5.28 -4.23 -63.55
N PRO A 513 6.54 -4.75 -63.73
CA PRO A 513 7.80 -4.02 -63.42
C PRO A 513 8.93 -4.01 -64.51
N ALA A 514 10.09 -3.42 -64.18
CA ALA A 514 11.43 -3.59 -64.79
C ALA A 514 12.52 -3.48 -63.67
N ALA A 515 13.55 -4.33 -63.51
CA ALA A 515 14.76 -4.65 -64.33
C ALA A 515 15.81 -3.49 -64.34
N MET A 516 17.13 -3.61 -64.13
CA MET A 516 18.21 -4.67 -64.17
C MET A 516 19.38 -4.25 -63.21
N SER A 517 20.51 -4.93 -62.89
CA SER A 517 20.99 -6.35 -62.78
C SER A 517 22.39 -6.39 -62.07
N PRO A 518 22.90 -7.54 -61.53
CA PRO A 518 24.16 -7.67 -60.73
C PRO A 518 25.38 -8.24 -61.50
N PRO A 519 26.60 -8.32 -60.91
CA PRO A 519 27.24 -9.62 -60.49
C PRO A 519 28.33 -9.49 -59.36
N PRO A 520 29.22 -10.49 -59.03
CA PRO A 520 29.11 -11.97 -58.92
C PRO A 520 29.72 -12.65 -57.63
N MET A 521 29.17 -13.82 -57.25
CA MET A 521 29.79 -15.11 -56.77
C MET A 521 30.87 -15.23 -55.64
N ALA A 522 30.87 -16.42 -54.99
CA ALA A 522 31.81 -16.91 -53.94
C ALA A 522 32.72 -18.07 -54.44
N PRO A 523 33.59 -18.72 -53.63
CA PRO A 523 33.18 -19.98 -52.94
C PRO A 523 33.97 -20.42 -51.66
N ALA A 524 33.62 -21.62 -51.13
CA ALA A 524 34.33 -22.51 -50.17
C ALA A 524 34.31 -22.13 -48.65
N ALA A 525 34.32 -23.06 -47.66
CA ALA A 525 34.48 -24.53 -47.66
C ALA A 525 33.62 -25.27 -46.58
N MET A 526 33.72 -26.60 -46.49
CA MET A 526 32.94 -27.55 -45.65
C MET A 526 33.56 -27.75 -44.23
N SER A 527 32.81 -27.92 -43.11
CA SER A 527 32.02 -29.10 -42.59
C SER A 527 32.87 -30.35 -42.20
N PRO A 528 32.42 -31.33 -41.36
CA PRO A 528 31.22 -31.45 -40.50
C PRO A 528 31.42 -32.15 -39.11
N ALA A 529 30.36 -32.22 -38.26
CA ALA A 529 30.03 -33.30 -37.27
C ALA A 529 28.69 -32.97 -36.54
N ALA A 530 27.75 -33.88 -36.21
CA ALA A 530 27.50 -35.28 -36.60
C ALA A 530 25.97 -35.65 -36.48
N MET A 531 25.59 -36.81 -37.02
CA MET A 531 24.23 -37.44 -37.12
C MET A 531 23.84 -38.23 -35.83
N SER A 532 22.65 -38.83 -35.60
CA SER A 532 21.22 -38.74 -36.04
C SER A 532 20.36 -39.69 -35.15
N PRO A 533 19.01 -39.62 -35.10
CA PRO A 533 18.17 -40.39 -34.15
C PRO A 533 17.51 -41.68 -34.70
N ALA A 534 17.15 -42.65 -33.83
CA ALA A 534 16.27 -43.78 -34.16
C ALA A 534 15.51 -44.42 -32.96
N ALA A 535 14.20 -44.62 -33.17
CA ALA A 535 13.17 -45.49 -32.54
C ALA A 535 13.40 -46.39 -31.29
N MET A 536 12.40 -46.42 -30.39
CA MET A 536 11.81 -47.67 -29.84
C MET A 536 10.38 -47.51 -29.26
N SER A 537 9.59 -48.58 -29.31
CA SER A 537 8.20 -48.85 -28.80
C SER A 537 8.06 -50.39 -28.66
N PRO A 538 7.06 -51.04 -28.00
CA PRO A 538 5.65 -50.70 -27.72
C PRO A 538 5.27 -51.02 -26.22
N PRO A 539 4.05 -51.44 -25.77
CA PRO A 539 2.70 -51.56 -26.37
C PRO A 539 1.54 -50.89 -25.58
N PRO A 540 0.30 -50.85 -26.12
CA PRO A 540 -0.86 -50.21 -25.49
C PRO A 540 -1.75 -51.17 -24.65
N MET A 541 -2.62 -50.60 -23.80
CA MET A 541 -3.75 -51.30 -23.17
C MET A 541 -5.08 -50.56 -23.43
N SER A 542 -6.17 -51.31 -23.58
CA SER A 542 -7.51 -50.79 -23.91
C SER A 542 -8.37 -50.55 -22.64
N PRO A 543 -9.32 -49.59 -22.67
CA PRO A 543 -10.22 -49.33 -21.54
C PRO A 543 -11.42 -50.29 -21.54
N ALA A 544 -11.68 -50.95 -20.41
CA ALA A 544 -12.91 -51.70 -20.16
C ALA A 544 -13.26 -51.74 -18.65
N ALA A 545 -14.55 -51.62 -18.36
CA ALA A 545 -15.22 -51.90 -17.09
C ALA A 545 -14.67 -51.25 -15.79
N MET A 546 -15.34 -50.17 -15.35
CA MET A 546 -16.05 -50.18 -14.07
C MET A 546 -17.18 -49.13 -14.05
N SER A 547 -18.30 -49.46 -13.42
CA SER A 547 -19.56 -48.67 -13.48
C SER A 547 -19.69 -47.70 -12.30
N PRO A 548 -20.35 -46.53 -12.48
CA PRO A 548 -20.72 -45.66 -11.37
C PRO A 548 -21.95 -46.23 -10.64
N ALA A 549 -21.90 -46.31 -9.31
CA ALA A 549 -23.04 -46.70 -8.48
C ALA A 549 -23.05 -45.98 -7.12
N ALA A 550 -24.22 -45.47 -6.76
CA ALA A 550 -24.63 -45.09 -5.40
C ALA A 550 -23.75 -44.11 -4.59
N MET A 551 -23.94 -42.81 -4.80
CA MET A 551 -24.56 -41.99 -3.73
C MET A 551 -25.63 -41.09 -4.34
N ALA A 552 -26.81 -41.07 -3.72
CA ALA A 552 -27.95 -40.29 -4.19
C ALA A 552 -28.08 -38.99 -3.36
N PRO A 553 -28.38 -37.84 -3.98
CA PRO A 553 -28.73 -36.63 -3.24
C PRO A 553 -30.10 -36.78 -2.58
N VAL A 554 -30.21 -36.37 -1.31
CA VAL A 554 -31.48 -36.35 -0.59
C VAL A 554 -32.38 -35.26 -1.17
N MET A 555 -33.60 -35.62 -1.57
CA MET A 555 -34.62 -34.65 -1.99
C MET A 555 -35.05 -33.76 -0.83
N ALA A 556 -34.79 -32.46 -0.94
CA ALA A 556 -35.52 -31.46 -0.15
C ALA A 556 -36.95 -31.34 -0.71
N PRO A 557 -37.99 -31.18 0.14
CA PRO A 557 -39.36 -30.97 -0.32
C PRO A 557 -39.50 -29.58 -1.00
N PRO A 558 -40.38 -29.44 -2.01
CA PRO A 558 -40.57 -28.17 -2.71
C PRO A 558 -41.17 -27.11 -1.78
N MET A 559 -40.56 -25.94 -1.72
CA MET A 559 -41.17 -24.77 -1.08
C MET A 559 -42.41 -24.33 -1.87
N ALA A 560 -43.50 -24.02 -1.14
CA ALA A 560 -44.69 -23.44 -1.73
C ALA A 560 -44.40 -22.06 -2.34
N PRO A 561 -45.09 -21.66 -3.42
CA PRO A 561 -44.88 -20.36 -4.06
C PRO A 561 -45.28 -19.22 -3.10
N VAL A 562 -44.32 -18.36 -2.78
CA VAL A 562 -44.57 -17.12 -2.03
C VAL A 562 -45.36 -16.15 -2.92
N ALA A 563 -46.48 -15.65 -2.41
CA ALA A 563 -47.33 -14.72 -3.15
C ALA A 563 -46.60 -13.40 -3.43
N PRO A 564 -46.80 -12.77 -4.61
CA PRO A 564 -46.20 -11.48 -4.92
C PRO A 564 -46.75 -10.38 -4.01
N ALA A 565 -45.87 -9.47 -3.59
CA ALA A 565 -46.26 -8.28 -2.83
C ALA A 565 -47.19 -7.37 -3.66
N PRO A 566 -48.16 -6.67 -3.04
CA PRO A 566 -49.08 -5.79 -3.75
C PRO A 566 -48.35 -4.61 -4.41
N PRO A 567 -48.86 -4.08 -5.54
CA PRO A 567 -48.19 -3.02 -6.28
C PRO A 567 -48.18 -1.70 -5.50
N MET A 568 -47.02 -1.05 -5.46
CA MET A 568 -46.87 0.32 -4.96
C MET A 568 -47.63 1.29 -5.88
N GLY A 569 -48.48 2.14 -5.30
CA GLY A 569 -49.19 3.20 -6.03
C GLY A 569 -48.24 4.30 -6.55
N PRO A 570 -48.67 5.08 -7.57
CA PRO A 570 -47.81 6.05 -8.22
C PRO A 570 -47.49 7.27 -7.34
N THR A 571 -46.20 7.57 -7.19
CA THR A 571 -45.69 8.78 -6.54
C THR A 571 -45.97 10.04 -7.40
N PRO A 572 -46.44 11.16 -6.82
CA PRO A 572 -46.75 12.37 -7.60
C PRO A 572 -45.50 13.11 -8.14
N PRO A 573 -45.61 13.90 -9.24
CA PRO A 573 -44.47 14.43 -9.98
C PRO A 573 -44.08 15.90 -9.69
N GLY A 574 -42.80 16.23 -9.90
CA GLY A 574 -42.24 17.60 -9.89
C GLY A 574 -41.67 18.05 -8.53
N VAL A 575 -40.70 18.97 -8.41
CA VAL A 575 -39.96 19.84 -9.36
C VAL A 575 -38.64 20.28 -8.66
N PRO A 576 -37.55 20.74 -9.31
CA PRO A 576 -36.82 20.27 -10.50
C PRO A 576 -35.35 19.88 -10.18
N ALA A 577 -34.58 19.44 -11.18
CA ALA A 577 -33.10 19.38 -11.09
C ALA A 577 -32.43 20.63 -11.72
N ARG A 578 -31.74 21.42 -10.89
CA ARG A 578 -30.69 22.41 -11.25
C ARG A 578 -29.75 22.56 -10.04
N GLY A 579 -28.46 22.80 -10.17
CA GLY A 579 -27.60 22.88 -11.36
C GLY A 579 -26.16 23.21 -10.91
N GLY A 580 -25.14 22.82 -11.67
CA GLY A 580 -23.74 23.03 -11.27
C GLY A 580 -23.35 24.50 -11.23
N LEU A 581 -22.70 24.94 -10.15
CA LEU A 581 -22.12 26.28 -10.05
C LEU A 581 -20.76 26.31 -10.76
N THR A 582 -20.71 26.95 -11.93
CA THR A 582 -19.46 27.33 -12.59
C THR A 582 -18.83 28.56 -11.93
N ALA A 583 -17.50 28.67 -11.98
CA ALA A 583 -16.75 29.67 -11.23
C ALA A 583 -16.80 31.10 -11.82
N ALA A 584 -17.94 31.81 -11.69
CA ALA A 584 -18.02 33.27 -11.85
C ALA A 584 -19.34 33.89 -11.34
N GLN A 585 -19.50 34.15 -10.02
CA GLN A 585 -20.44 35.19 -9.50
C GLN A 585 -20.39 35.40 -7.96
N VAL A 586 -19.26 35.89 -7.41
CA VAL A 586 -19.29 36.70 -6.16
C VAL A 586 -18.25 37.81 -6.25
N ARG A 587 -18.68 39.07 -6.11
CA ARG A 587 -17.83 40.21 -5.72
C ARG A 587 -18.63 41.06 -4.74
N GLY A 588 -18.02 41.43 -3.61
CA GLY A 588 -18.57 42.45 -2.72
C GLY A 588 -18.61 42.09 -1.24
N THR A 589 -17.47 42.04 -0.57
CA THR A 589 -17.20 42.94 0.58
C THR A 589 -15.72 42.92 0.98
N ASN A 590 -15.29 44.03 1.56
CA ASN A 590 -13.91 44.49 1.73
C ASN A 590 -13.05 43.65 2.71
N GLY A 591 -11.74 43.57 2.47
CA GLY A 591 -10.75 43.37 3.53
C GLY A 591 -9.52 42.52 3.16
N LEU A 592 -8.33 43.14 3.24
CA LEU A 592 -6.95 42.61 3.10
C LEU A 592 -6.31 42.71 1.71
N SER A 593 -5.04 43.16 1.71
CA SER A 593 -4.24 43.50 0.53
C SER A 593 -3.33 42.34 0.09
N PRO A 594 -3.37 41.88 -1.17
CA PRO A 594 -2.40 40.92 -1.69
C PRO A 594 -1.07 41.58 -2.10
N ALA A 595 0.04 40.90 -1.85
CA ALA A 595 1.34 41.24 -2.44
C ALA A 595 1.42 40.80 -3.92
N ALA A 596 2.35 41.36 -4.69
CA ALA A 596 2.45 41.14 -6.13
C ALA A 596 2.94 39.72 -6.49
N ALA A 597 2.22 39.04 -7.39
CA ALA A 597 2.62 37.77 -7.99
C ALA A 597 3.33 38.01 -9.34
N THR A 598 4.50 37.38 -9.54
CA THR A 598 5.33 37.61 -10.73
C THR A 598 5.05 36.62 -11.86
N GLY A 599 4.44 37.12 -12.95
CA GLY A 599 4.74 36.77 -14.34
C GLY A 599 4.58 35.32 -14.82
N TRP A 600 3.58 35.10 -15.68
CA TRP A 600 3.67 34.18 -16.82
C TRP A 600 3.31 34.94 -18.11
N PRO A 601 3.88 34.59 -19.31
CA PRO A 601 3.72 35.42 -20.51
C PRO A 601 2.34 35.34 -21.17
N ASN A 602 1.89 36.44 -21.80
CA ASN A 602 0.63 36.50 -22.54
C ASN A 602 0.67 35.73 -23.87
N ALA A 603 -0.47 35.14 -24.25
CA ALA A 603 -0.65 34.40 -25.49
C ALA A 603 -0.85 35.32 -26.72
N GLN A 604 0.17 36.09 -27.09
CA GLN A 604 0.22 36.91 -28.32
C GLN A 604 1.48 36.64 -29.15
N SER A 605 1.67 35.38 -29.57
CA SER A 605 2.82 34.97 -30.39
C SER A 605 2.55 33.75 -31.29
N TRP A 606 1.39 33.70 -31.96
CA TRP A 606 1.09 32.70 -33.00
C TRP A 606 0.61 33.40 -34.29
N PRO A 607 1.06 33.01 -35.50
CA PRO A 607 0.80 33.78 -36.72
C PRO A 607 -0.62 33.62 -37.28
N ASN A 608 -1.11 34.66 -37.96
CA ASN A 608 -2.37 34.61 -38.70
C ASN A 608 -2.31 33.68 -39.93
N ALA A 609 -3.38 32.92 -40.15
CA ALA A 609 -3.74 32.40 -41.48
C ALA A 609 -4.92 33.23 -42.02
N ALA A 610 -4.80 33.76 -43.23
CA ALA A 610 -5.81 34.60 -43.87
C ALA A 610 -6.61 33.82 -44.93
N GLY A 611 -7.90 34.13 -45.08
CA GLY A 611 -8.76 33.51 -46.11
C GLY A 611 -10.25 33.77 -45.89
N MET A 612 -10.75 34.93 -46.34
CA MET A 612 -12.19 35.23 -46.44
C MET A 612 -12.69 35.11 -47.88
N GLY A 613 -13.97 34.76 -48.04
CA GLY A 613 -14.70 34.77 -49.32
C GLY A 613 -15.97 33.91 -49.22
N GLN A 614 -17.03 34.37 -48.54
CA GLN A 614 -18.10 35.31 -48.95
C GLN A 614 -19.26 34.67 -49.74
N ALA A 615 -20.47 35.07 -49.32
CA ALA A 615 -21.76 35.08 -50.02
C ALA A 615 -22.37 33.74 -50.49
N GLY A 616 -23.66 33.58 -50.17
CA GLY A 616 -24.49 32.39 -50.42
C GLY A 616 -25.67 32.38 -49.47
#